data_AF-A0A660TJV2-F1
#
_entry.id   AF-A0A660TJV2-F1
#
_cell.length_a   1.000
_cell.length_b   1.000
_cell.length_c   1.000
_cell.angle_alpha   90.00
_cell.angle_beta   90.00
_cell.angle_gamma   90.00
#
_symmetry.space_group_name_H-M   'P 1'
#
loop_
_entity.id
_entity.type
_entity.pdbx_description
1 polymer ?
#
loop_
_entity_poly.entity_id
_entity_poly.type
_entity_poly.pdbx_seq_one_letter_code
_entity_poly.pdbx_strand_id
1 'polypeptide(L)'
;MTDNMNVKNLVEGVYKGEIVLPDFQRSFVWEPEGVRELLVSVLGDYFIGVMLVLEIFKGDSPFALRLFEGVEKVNGAAKIQSIVKIILDG
;
A
#
# COMPACT_ATOMS: atom_id res chain seq x y z
N MET A 1 9.44 3.66 -19.35
CA MET A 1 8.63 2.45 -19.08
C MET A 1 7.54 2.90 -18.13
N THR A 2 6.30 2.98 -18.59
CA THR A 2 5.17 3.26 -17.69
C THR A 2 4.95 2.00 -16.89
N ASP A 3 5.31 2.02 -15.61
CA ASP A 3 5.10 0.89 -14.72
C ASP A 3 3.59 0.77 -14.50
N ASN A 4 2.93 -0.16 -15.21
CA ASN A 4 1.50 -0.41 -15.06
C ASN A 4 1.29 -1.04 -13.68
N MET A 5 0.98 -0.20 -12.70
CA MET A 5 0.72 -0.63 -11.33
C MET A 5 -0.64 -1.36 -11.27
N ASN A 6 -0.58 -2.69 -11.28
CA ASN A 6 -1.73 -3.54 -11.04
C ASN A 6 -1.77 -4.00 -9.57
N VAL A 7 -2.87 -4.63 -9.16
CA VAL A 7 -3.08 -5.09 -7.77
C VAL A 7 -1.97 -6.06 -7.31
N LYS A 8 -1.48 -6.94 -8.19
CA LYS A 8 -0.40 -7.88 -7.87
C LYS A 8 0.89 -7.16 -7.51
N ASN A 9 1.33 -6.23 -8.37
CA ASN A 9 2.54 -5.46 -8.16
C ASN A 9 2.44 -4.58 -6.90
N LEU A 10 1.25 -4.04 -6.61
CA LEU A 10 0.98 -3.29 -5.39
C LEU A 10 1.17 -4.17 -4.14
N VAL A 11 0.52 -5.34 -4.10
CA VAL A 11 0.61 -6.26 -2.96
C VAL A 11 2.03 -6.80 -2.79
N GLU A 12 2.75 -7.08 -3.88
CA GLU A 12 4.16 -7.48 -3.83
C GLU A 12 5.07 -6.38 -3.27
N GLY A 13 4.86 -5.12 -3.66
CA GLY A 13 5.59 -3.98 -3.12
C GLY A 13 5.35 -3.78 -1.61
N VAL A 14 4.10 -3.99 -1.16
CA VAL A 14 3.76 -4.00 0.27
C VAL A 14 4.48 -5.15 0.99
N TYR A 15 4.43 -6.35 0.44
CA TYR A 15 5.09 -7.54 1.02
C TYR A 15 6.61 -7.38 1.17
N LYS A 16 7.25 -6.65 0.24
CA LYS A 16 8.70 -6.36 0.25
C LYS A 16 9.10 -5.14 1.08
N GLY A 17 8.14 -4.37 1.60
CA GLY A 17 8.40 -3.12 2.32
C GLY A 17 8.84 -1.94 1.44
N GLU A 18 8.52 -2.00 0.14
CA GLU A 18 8.71 -0.92 -0.84
C GLU A 18 7.57 0.09 -0.79
N ILE A 19 6.36 -0.40 -0.49
CA ILE A 19 5.15 0.41 -0.36
C ILE A 19 4.78 0.49 1.11
N VAL A 20 4.65 1.71 1.62
CA VAL A 20 4.53 2.01 3.04
C VAL A 20 3.47 3.07 3.31
N LEU A 21 3.14 3.25 4.58
CA LEU A 21 2.19 4.25 5.06
C LEU A 21 2.90 5.24 5.99
N PRO A 22 2.44 6.50 6.05
CA PRO A 22 2.72 7.37 7.17
C PRO A 22 2.23 6.75 8.49
N ASP A 23 2.97 6.95 9.57
CA ASP A 23 2.66 6.37 10.87
C ASP A 23 1.34 6.90 11.47
N PHE A 24 1.00 8.15 11.17
CA PHE A 24 -0.25 8.82 11.58
C PHE A 24 -1.47 8.42 10.75
N GLN A 25 -1.30 7.63 9.68
CA GLN A 25 -2.44 7.20 8.87
C GLN A 25 -3.30 6.22 9.66
N ARG A 26 -4.56 6.59 9.88
CA ARG A 26 -5.52 5.83 10.70
C ARG A 26 -5.82 4.48 10.04
N SER A 27 -6.02 3.46 10.87
CA SER A 27 -6.56 2.20 10.38
C SER A 27 -7.96 2.42 9.83
N PHE A 28 -8.21 1.88 8.64
CA PHE A 28 -9.53 1.93 8.02
C PHE A 28 -10.40 0.78 8.54
N VAL A 29 -11.61 1.10 8.97
CA VAL A 29 -12.61 0.10 9.38
C VAL A 29 -13.39 -0.31 8.15
N TRP A 30 -13.28 -1.58 7.75
CA TRP A 30 -13.99 -2.12 6.61
C TRP A 30 -15.35 -2.68 7.03
N GLU A 31 -16.42 -2.14 6.45
CA GLU A 31 -17.73 -2.79 6.48
C GLU A 31 -17.76 -4.00 5.51
N PRO A 32 -18.48 -5.09 5.84
CA PRO A 32 -18.53 -6.30 5.01
C PRO A 32 -18.91 -6.03 3.54
N GLU A 33 -19.81 -5.09 3.29
CA GLU A 33 -20.25 -4.69 1.96
C GLU A 33 -19.11 -4.08 1.14
N GLY A 34 -18.26 -3.25 1.77
CA GLY A 34 -17.11 -2.64 1.10
C GLY A 34 -16.07 -3.68 0.66
N VAL A 35 -15.85 -4.72 1.48
CA VAL A 35 -14.96 -5.84 1.11
C VAL A 35 -15.54 -6.60 -0.08
N ARG A 36 -16.86 -6.86 -0.08
CA ARG A 36 -17.55 -7.55 -1.17
C ARG A 36 -17.43 -6.76 -2.49
N GLU A 37 -17.67 -5.45 -2.47
CA GLU A 37 -17.57 -4.61 -3.67
C GLU A 37 -16.15 -4.53 -4.23
N LEU A 38 -15.15 -4.48 -3.36
CA LEU A 38 -13.75 -4.55 -3.77
C LEU A 38 -13.45 -5.86 -4.49
N LEU A 39 -13.88 -7.00 -3.94
CA LEU A 39 -13.68 -8.32 -4.56
C LEU A 39 -14.38 -8.42 -5.92
N VAL A 40 -15.62 -7.93 -6.04
CA VAL A 40 -16.34 -7.90 -7.32
C VAL A 40 -15.57 -7.07 -8.35
N SER A 41 -15.04 -5.91 -7.95
CA SER A 41 -14.28 -5.03 -8.84
C SER A 41 -12.96 -5.66 -9.29
N VAL A 42 -12.24 -6.33 -8.38
CA VAL A 42 -11.00 -7.05 -8.72
C VAL A 42 -11.28 -8.21 -9.69
N LEU A 43 -12.32 -9.01 -9.45
CA LEU A 43 -12.69 -10.14 -10.32
C LEU A 43 -13.25 -9.69 -11.68
N GLY A 44 -13.94 -8.55 -11.70
CA GLY A 44 -14.52 -7.95 -12.90
C GLY A 44 -13.56 -7.08 -13.72
N ASP A 45 -12.32 -6.87 -13.24
CA ASP A 45 -11.35 -5.93 -13.80
C ASP A 45 -11.93 -4.50 -13.93
N TYR A 46 -12.74 -4.11 -12.94
CA TYR A 46 -13.35 -2.79 -12.88
C TYR A 46 -12.41 -1.78 -12.22
N PHE A 47 -12.56 -0.51 -12.61
CA PHE A 47 -11.85 0.59 -11.97
C PHE A 47 -12.34 0.75 -10.52
N ILE A 48 -11.41 0.59 -9.56
CA ILE A 48 -11.70 0.64 -8.11
C ILE A 48 -11.55 2.07 -7.56
N GLY A 49 -10.66 2.88 -8.13
CA GLY A 49 -10.37 4.23 -7.63
C GLY A 49 -8.97 4.72 -7.95
N VAL A 50 -8.58 5.82 -7.30
CA VAL A 50 -7.27 6.48 -7.43
C VAL A 50 -6.56 6.47 -6.08
N MET A 51 -5.24 6.33 -6.10
CA MET A 51 -4.38 6.46 -4.92
C MET A 51 -3.36 7.58 -5.14
N LEU A 52 -3.05 8.31 -4.06
CA LEU A 52 -1.95 9.26 -4.05
C LEU A 52 -0.68 8.55 -3.57
N VAL A 53 0.39 8.66 -4.35
CA VAL A 53 1.67 7.99 -4.09
C VAL A 53 2.80 9.00 -4.15
N LEU A 54 3.63 9.02 -3.11
CA LEU A 54 4.86 9.82 -3.05
C LEU A 54 6.08 8.89 -3.06
N GLU A 55 6.88 8.97 -4.12
CA GLU A 55 8.13 8.21 -4.24
C GLU A 55 9.33 9.04 -3.78
N ILE A 56 10.05 8.54 -2.76
CA ILE A 56 11.14 9.29 -2.11
C ILE A 56 12.15 8.33 -1.45
N PHE A 57 13.35 8.83 -1.16
CA PHE A 57 14.24 8.16 -0.23
C PHE A 57 13.67 8.23 1.19
N LYS A 58 13.70 7.10 1.92
CA LYS A 58 13.21 7.00 3.30
C LYS A 58 13.79 8.08 4.21
N GLY A 59 15.07 8.42 4.05
CA GLY A 59 15.76 9.44 4.86
C GLY A 59 15.27 10.88 4.62
N ASP A 60 14.67 11.13 3.45
CA ASP A 60 14.13 12.44 3.06
C ASP A 60 12.61 12.52 3.30
N SER A 61 12.00 11.46 3.83
CA SER A 61 10.56 11.43 4.08
C SER A 61 10.17 12.48 5.12
N PRO A 62 9.14 13.31 4.84
CA PRO A 62 8.63 14.26 5.83
C PRO A 62 7.82 13.58 6.94
N PHE A 63 7.60 12.26 6.86
CA PHE A 63 6.75 11.49 7.75
C PHE A 63 7.54 10.37 8.41
N ALA A 64 7.15 10.00 9.63
CA ALA A 64 7.50 8.68 10.13
C ALA A 64 6.74 7.63 9.32
N LEU A 65 7.41 6.51 9.02
CA LEU A 65 6.91 5.50 8.10
C LEU A 65 6.69 4.18 8.83
N ARG A 66 5.62 3.47 8.45
CA ARG A 66 5.31 2.13 8.92
C ARG A 66 5.00 1.19 7.77
N LEU A 67 5.25 -0.10 7.99
CA LEU A 67 4.76 -1.15 7.11
C LEU A 67 3.23 -1.25 7.20
N PHE A 68 2.62 -1.82 6.18
CA PHE A 68 1.22 -2.20 6.24
C PHE A 68 0.97 -3.24 7.33
N GLU A 69 -0.23 -3.19 7.90
CA GLU A 69 -0.64 -4.16 8.90
C GLU A 69 -0.64 -5.58 8.32
N GLY A 70 -0.16 -6.55 9.10
CA GLY A 70 -0.10 -7.95 8.69
C GLY A 70 1.16 -8.33 7.90
N VAL A 71 1.95 -7.38 7.39
CA VAL A 71 3.21 -7.67 6.67
C VAL A 71 4.16 -8.48 7.55
N GLU A 72 4.33 -8.09 8.82
CA GLU A 72 5.21 -8.82 9.76
C GLU A 72 4.76 -10.27 10.01
N LYS A 73 3.46 -10.57 9.87
CA LYS A 73 2.91 -11.92 10.05
C LYS A 73 3.18 -12.82 8.85
N VAL A 74 3.19 -12.26 7.64
CA VAL A 74 3.42 -13.01 6.39
C VAL A 74 4.87 -12.98 5.93
N ASN A 75 5.63 -11.98 6.37
CA ASN A 75 7.05 -11.78 6.07
C ASN A 75 7.76 -11.10 7.25
N GLY A 76 8.17 -11.89 8.24
CA GLY A 76 8.88 -11.38 9.43
C GLY A 76 10.24 -10.75 9.15
N ALA A 77 10.78 -10.89 7.93
CA ALA A 77 12.01 -10.24 7.51
C ALA A 77 11.79 -8.90 6.80
N ALA A 78 10.53 -8.51 6.55
CA ALA A 78 10.21 -7.26 5.87
C ALA A 78 10.73 -6.05 6.64
N LYS A 79 11.36 -5.13 5.92
CA LYS A 79 11.84 -3.86 6.44
C LYS A 79 11.55 -2.78 5.42
N ILE A 80 11.32 -1.56 5.91
CA ILE A 80 11.16 -0.38 5.05
C ILE A 80 12.45 -0.17 4.26
N GLN A 81 12.34 -0.18 2.93
CA GLN A 81 13.47 -0.04 2.02
C GLN A 81 14.03 1.40 1.98
N SER A 82 15.17 1.59 1.30
CA SER A 82 15.81 2.91 1.18
C SER A 82 15.07 3.86 0.25
N ILE A 83 14.47 3.32 -0.81
CA ILE A 83 13.55 4.03 -1.72
C ILE A 83 12.18 3.45 -1.46
N VAL A 84 11.20 4.32 -1.24
CA VAL A 84 9.85 3.91 -0.85
C VAL A 84 8.79 4.66 -1.64
N LYS A 85 7.66 4.00 -1.87
CA LYS A 85 6.42 4.58 -2.33
C LYS A 85 5.49 4.73 -1.12
N ILE A 86 5.27 5.95 -0.69
CA ILE A 86 4.39 6.27 0.45
C ILE A 86 2.98 6.43 -0.10
N ILE A 87 2.04 5.60 0.34
CA ILE A 87 0.62 5.78 0.05
C ILE A 87 0.08 6.85 0.99
N LEU A 88 -0.53 7.89 0.44
CA LEU A 88 -1.10 8.98 1.21
C LEU A 88 -2.61 8.80 1.30
N ASP A 89 -3.15 9.05 2.49
CA ASP A 89 -4.59 9.23 2.67
C ASP A 89 -5.06 10.54 2.01
N GLY A 90 -6.30 10.54 1.53
CA GLY A 90 -6.94 11.69 0.88
C GLY A 90 -7.89 12.45 1.80
#